data_AF-A0A316S7I4-F1
#
_entry.id   AF-A0A316S7I4-F1
#
_cell.length_a   1.000
_cell.length_b   1.000
_cell.length_c   1.000
_cell.angle_alpha   90.00
_cell.angle_beta   90.00
_cell.angle_gamma   90.00
#
_symmetry.space_group_name_H-M   'P 1'
#
loop_
_entity.id
_entity.type
_entity.pdbx_description
1 polymer ?
#
loop_
_entity_poly.entity_id
_entity_poly.type
_entity_poly.pdbx_seq_one_letter_code
_entity_poly.pdbx_strand_id
1 'polypeptide(L)'
;MAVLKKVLAFLLGDKKGRRFLGYTIGIVLFIALLPVIAIYGLFGWMSGNDAAGIIGYDAVYEKLPTEIREQIDANSAQLDMIEIVFLENELTDEDITKAKLIYLSSLTEKHDEENFYERLAECFLTVSEEADLLTNVSSAFGVDFTEADRQQFNDYFGGG
;
A
#
# COMPACT_ATOMS: atom_id res chain seq x y z
N MET A 1 -17.23 49.81 16.12
CA MET A 1 -16.19 49.92 17.18
C MET A 1 -16.64 49.46 18.58
N ALA A 2 -17.87 48.96 18.77
CA ALA A 2 -18.33 48.47 20.09
C ALA A 2 -17.78 47.08 20.46
N VAL A 3 -17.50 46.24 19.47
CA VAL A 3 -16.99 44.86 19.66
C VAL A 3 -15.56 44.88 20.22
N LEU A 4 -14.70 45.76 19.70
CA LEU A 4 -13.30 45.85 20.11
C LEU A 4 -13.15 46.24 21.59
N LYS A 5 -14.00 47.17 22.08
CA LYS A 5 -14.02 47.57 23.49
C LYS A 5 -14.49 46.45 24.42
N LYS A 6 -15.43 45.60 23.98
CA LYS A 6 -15.89 44.43 24.75
C LYS A 6 -14.82 43.35 24.87
N VAL A 7 -14.05 43.11 23.81
CA VAL A 7 -12.91 42.17 23.82
C VAL A 7 -11.80 42.65 24.76
N LEU A 8 -11.49 43.95 24.76
CA LEU A 8 -10.53 44.56 25.68
C LEU A 8 -10.99 44.49 27.15
N ALA A 9 -12.27 44.78 27.43
CA ALA A 9 -12.82 44.67 28.78
C ALA A 9 -12.80 43.22 29.31
N PHE A 10 -12.99 42.23 28.42
CA PHE A 10 -12.89 40.80 28.74
C PHE A 10 -11.45 40.33 28.98
N LEU A 11 -10.46 40.94 28.31
CA LEU A 11 -9.04 40.67 28.55
C LEU A 11 -8.53 41.22 29.90
N LEU A 12 -9.13 42.33 30.37
CA LEU A 12 -8.79 42.97 31.66
C LEU A 12 -9.57 42.38 32.85
N GLY A 13 -10.66 41.65 32.60
CA GLY A 13 -11.51 41.07 33.63
C GLY A 13 -11.34 39.55 33.77
N ASP A 14 -10.76 39.14 34.88
CA ASP A 14 -10.82 37.79 35.47
C ASP A 14 -9.79 36.73 35.02
N LYS A 15 -9.24 36.02 36.03
CA LYS A 15 -8.16 35.01 35.93
C LYS A 15 -8.65 33.74 35.24
N LYS A 16 -9.96 33.46 35.27
CA LYS A 16 -10.60 32.35 34.55
C LYS A 16 -10.78 32.64 33.04
N GLY A 17 -11.11 33.88 32.67
CA GLY A 17 -11.27 34.29 31.27
C GLY A 17 -9.98 34.14 30.46
N ARG A 18 -8.82 34.47 31.04
CA ARG A 18 -7.50 34.27 30.40
C ARG A 18 -7.16 32.81 30.13
N ARG A 19 -7.58 31.88 31.01
CA ARG A 19 -7.37 30.43 30.80
C ARG A 19 -8.25 29.91 29.68
N PHE A 20 -9.51 30.35 29.62
CA PHE A 20 -10.43 30.00 28.55
C PHE A 20 -9.97 30.59 27.20
N LEU A 21 -9.59 31.86 27.17
CA LEU A 21 -9.07 32.51 25.97
C LEU A 21 -7.76 31.87 25.49
N GLY A 22 -6.84 31.58 26.42
CA GLY A 22 -5.58 30.90 26.11
C GLY A 22 -5.78 29.48 25.60
N TYR A 23 -6.73 28.73 26.17
CA TYR A 23 -7.07 27.38 25.71
C TYR A 23 -7.71 27.39 24.32
N THR A 24 -8.68 28.28 24.10
CA THR A 24 -9.33 28.43 22.79
C THR A 24 -8.35 28.89 21.72
N ILE A 25 -7.51 29.89 22.01
CA ILE A 25 -6.47 30.34 21.09
C ILE A 25 -5.44 29.22 20.86
N GLY A 26 -5.05 28.49 21.91
CA GLY A 26 -4.13 27.35 21.81
C GLY A 26 -4.67 26.22 20.93
N ILE A 27 -5.95 25.85 21.07
CA ILE A 27 -6.59 24.85 20.22
C ILE A 27 -6.67 25.32 18.78
N VAL A 28 -7.09 26.57 18.55
CA VAL A 28 -7.20 27.11 17.19
C VAL A 28 -5.82 27.15 16.52
N LEU A 29 -4.78 27.56 17.24
CA LEU A 29 -3.41 27.52 16.74
C LEU A 29 -2.92 26.09 16.51
N PHE A 30 -3.25 25.15 17.39
CA PHE A 30 -2.90 23.73 17.23
C PHE A 30 -3.57 23.13 15.97
N ILE A 31 -4.86 23.37 15.77
CA ILE A 31 -5.60 22.93 14.57
C ILE A 31 -5.05 23.59 13.31
N ALA A 32 -4.66 24.87 13.38
CA ALA A 32 -4.04 25.57 12.25
C ALA A 32 -2.63 25.05 11.91
N LEU A 33 -1.91 24.49 12.90
CA LEU A 33 -0.60 23.86 12.71
C LEU A 33 -0.69 22.38 12.29
N LEU A 34 -1.82 21.70 12.53
CA LEU A 34 -2.04 20.31 12.06
C LEU A 34 -1.72 20.09 10.57
N PRO A 35 -2.13 20.94 9.61
CA PRO A 35 -1.79 20.73 8.20
C PRO A 35 -0.29 20.85 7.93
N VAL A 36 0.42 21.71 8.68
CA VAL A 36 1.89 21.83 8.59
C VAL A 36 2.55 20.56 9.13
N ILE A 37 2.07 20.03 10.25
CA ILE A 37 2.52 18.75 10.82
C ILE A 37 2.18 17.57 9.87
N ALA A 38 1.03 17.59 9.21
CA ALA A 38 0.65 16.57 8.24
C ALA A 38 1.53 16.61 6.99
N ILE A 39 1.91 17.79 6.51
CA ILE A 39 2.89 17.97 5.44
C ILE A 39 4.24 17.40 5.91
N TYR A 40 4.79 17.84 7.04
CA TYR A 40 6.07 17.31 7.53
C TYR A 40 6.02 15.82 7.93
N GLY A 41 4.87 15.29 8.33
CA GLY A 41 4.68 13.87 8.65
C GLY A 41 4.57 13.01 7.39
N LEU A 42 3.84 13.48 6.37
CA LEU A 42 3.69 12.79 5.09
C LEU A 42 4.97 12.88 4.23
N PHE A 43 5.67 14.02 4.26
CA PHE A 43 6.96 14.19 3.59
C PHE A 43 8.14 13.63 4.42
N GLY A 44 8.02 13.57 5.75
CA GLY A 44 8.98 12.88 6.63
C GLY A 44 8.94 11.36 6.49
N TRP A 45 7.78 10.79 6.17
CA TRP A 45 7.62 9.38 5.78
C TRP A 45 8.42 9.03 4.52
N MET A 46 8.58 9.98 3.58
CA MET A 46 9.35 9.78 2.35
C MET A 46 10.85 10.08 2.53
N SER A 47 11.25 10.76 3.61
CA SER A 47 12.64 11.21 3.83
C SER A 47 13.52 10.21 4.60
N GLY A 48 13.14 8.93 4.65
CA GLY A 48 14.06 7.85 5.04
C GLY A 48 14.61 7.90 6.47
N ASN A 49 13.90 8.51 7.42
CA ASN A 49 14.32 8.50 8.82
C ASN A 49 13.20 7.95 9.72
N ASP A 50 13.14 6.61 9.80
CA ASP A 50 12.76 5.81 10.97
C ASP A 50 11.69 6.41 11.91
N ALA A 51 10.49 6.62 11.37
CA ALA A 51 9.27 6.76 12.16
C ALA A 51 8.24 5.67 11.82
N ALA A 52 8.68 4.55 11.26
CA ALA A 52 7.86 3.41 10.86
C ALA A 52 7.54 2.46 12.04
N GLY A 53 6.93 2.97 13.11
CA GLY A 53 6.75 2.16 14.33
C GLY A 53 5.58 2.54 15.21
N ILE A 54 4.42 2.89 14.67
CA ILE A 54 3.22 3.10 15.53
C ILE A 54 2.29 1.88 15.57
N ILE A 55 2.33 0.98 14.59
CA ILE A 55 1.97 -0.44 14.77
C ILE A 55 2.85 -1.23 13.81
N GLY A 56 3.83 -2.00 14.31
CA GLY A 56 4.61 -2.88 13.45
C GLY A 56 3.69 -3.91 12.78
N TYR A 57 3.98 -4.29 11.53
CA TYR A 57 3.26 -5.35 10.82
C TYR A 57 3.06 -6.57 11.74
N ASP A 58 4.10 -6.96 12.49
CA ASP A 58 4.08 -8.03 13.47
C ASP A 58 3.00 -7.85 14.56
N ALA A 59 2.82 -6.62 15.07
CA ALA A 59 1.85 -6.31 16.11
C ALA A 59 0.39 -6.31 15.61
N VAL A 60 0.16 -6.15 14.31
CA VAL A 60 -1.14 -6.35 13.67
C VAL A 60 -1.33 -7.82 13.35
N TYR A 61 -0.31 -8.47 12.78
CA TYR A 61 -0.29 -9.86 12.35
C TYR A 61 -0.58 -10.81 13.52
N GLU A 62 0.07 -10.63 14.67
CA GLU A 62 -0.18 -11.45 15.88
C GLU A 62 -1.63 -11.38 16.40
N LYS A 63 -2.37 -10.32 16.06
CA LYS A 63 -3.77 -10.12 16.46
C LYS A 63 -4.77 -10.67 15.45
N LEU A 64 -4.31 -11.11 14.27
CA LEU A 64 -5.18 -11.72 13.27
C LEU A 64 -5.59 -13.15 13.71
N PRO A 65 -6.80 -13.60 13.32
CA PRO A 65 -7.18 -15.00 13.48
C PRO A 65 -6.13 -15.93 12.87
N THR A 66 -5.93 -17.11 13.48
CA THR A 66 -4.92 -18.08 13.01
C THR A 66 -5.10 -18.47 11.55
N GLU A 67 -6.36 -18.64 11.12
CA GLU A 67 -6.69 -18.96 9.72
C GLU A 67 -6.24 -17.86 8.73
N ILE A 68 -6.33 -16.58 9.12
CA ILE A 68 -5.87 -15.47 8.29
C ILE A 68 -4.34 -15.42 8.25
N ARG A 69 -3.68 -15.73 9.37
CA ARG A 69 -2.22 -15.81 9.44
C ARG A 69 -1.67 -16.96 8.59
N GLU A 70 -2.29 -18.13 8.67
CA GLU A 70 -1.93 -19.29 7.83
C GLU A 70 -2.08 -18.97 6.34
N GLN A 71 -3.13 -18.24 5.94
CA GLN A 71 -3.28 -17.77 4.56
C GLN A 71 -2.20 -16.76 4.16
N ILE A 72 -1.80 -15.85 5.05
CA ILE A 72 -0.71 -14.90 4.81
C ILE A 72 0.62 -15.64 4.65
N ASP A 73 0.94 -16.57 5.55
CA ASP A 73 2.20 -17.33 5.52
C ASP A 73 2.27 -18.26 4.31
N ALA A 74 1.16 -18.95 3.99
CA ALA A 74 1.09 -19.81 2.82
C ALA A 74 1.34 -19.01 1.54
N ASN A 75 0.73 -17.83 1.43
CA ASN A 75 0.97 -16.93 0.32
C ASN A 75 2.39 -16.37 0.32
N SER A 76 2.97 -16.01 1.47
CA SER A 76 4.34 -15.50 1.51
C SER A 76 5.33 -16.52 0.95
N ALA A 77 5.19 -17.80 1.33
CA ALA A 77 6.03 -18.87 0.79
C ALA A 77 5.90 -19.01 -0.74
N GLN A 78 4.68 -18.87 -1.28
CA GLN A 78 4.49 -18.92 -2.73
C GLN A 78 5.10 -17.68 -3.43
N LEU A 79 4.98 -16.49 -2.83
CA LEU A 79 5.59 -15.27 -3.36
C LEU A 79 7.12 -15.34 -3.39
N ASP A 80 7.73 -15.94 -2.36
CA ASP A 80 9.18 -16.17 -2.29
C ASP A 80 9.64 -17.16 -3.37
N MET A 81 8.87 -18.23 -3.60
CA MET A 81 9.16 -19.19 -4.68
C MET A 81 9.04 -18.56 -6.07
N ILE A 82 8.03 -17.71 -6.30
CA ILE A 82 7.92 -16.92 -7.54
C ILE A 82 9.20 -16.08 -7.74
N GLU A 83 9.66 -15.38 -6.71
CA GLU A 83 10.87 -14.55 -6.79
C GLU A 83 12.12 -15.39 -7.11
N ILE A 84 12.32 -16.51 -6.42
CA ILE A 84 13.45 -17.41 -6.67
C ILE A 84 13.48 -17.88 -8.12
N VAL A 85 12.37 -18.44 -8.61
CA VAL A 85 12.29 -18.99 -9.97
C VAL A 85 12.44 -17.90 -11.03
N PHE A 86 11.88 -16.71 -10.79
CA PHE A 86 12.01 -15.59 -11.72
C PHE A 86 13.45 -15.08 -11.80
N LEU A 87 14.14 -14.96 -10.66
CA LEU A 87 15.56 -14.58 -10.62
C LEU A 87 16.44 -15.64 -11.32
N GLU A 88 16.16 -16.92 -11.14
CA GLU A 88 16.86 -18.02 -11.84
C GLU A 88 16.66 -17.98 -13.36
N ASN A 89 15.53 -17.42 -13.84
CA ASN A 89 15.23 -17.22 -15.25
C ASN A 89 15.65 -15.83 -15.78
N GLU A 90 16.45 -15.09 -15.02
CA GLU A 90 16.95 -13.74 -15.37
C GLU A 90 15.84 -12.71 -15.66
N LEU A 91 14.64 -12.92 -15.09
CA LEU A 91 13.52 -11.96 -15.18
C LEU A 91 13.73 -10.77 -14.23
N THR A 92 13.18 -9.62 -14.59
CA THR A 92 13.45 -8.36 -13.88
C THR A 92 12.64 -8.22 -12.58
N ASP A 93 13.05 -7.30 -11.70
CA ASP A 93 12.28 -6.94 -10.49
C ASP A 93 10.84 -6.48 -10.83
N GLU A 94 10.66 -5.84 -11.98
CA GLU A 94 9.34 -5.45 -12.49
C GLU A 94 8.50 -6.68 -12.86
N ASP A 95 9.11 -7.67 -13.51
CA ASP A 95 8.45 -8.95 -13.85
C ASP A 95 8.07 -9.74 -12.60
N ILE A 96 8.96 -9.79 -11.60
CA ILE A 96 8.70 -10.41 -10.29
C ILE A 96 7.50 -9.72 -9.63
N THR A 97 7.45 -8.40 -9.65
CA THR A 97 6.33 -7.63 -9.06
C THR A 97 5.01 -7.92 -9.78
N LYS A 98 5.03 -7.96 -11.12
CA LYS A 98 3.87 -8.35 -11.94
C LYS A 98 3.41 -9.77 -11.64
N ALA A 99 4.33 -10.73 -11.55
CA ALA A 99 4.02 -12.13 -11.29
C ALA A 99 3.40 -12.33 -9.91
N LYS A 100 3.95 -11.68 -8.87
CA LYS A 100 3.38 -11.66 -7.53
C LYS A 100 1.96 -11.09 -7.51
N LEU A 101 1.69 -10.02 -8.28
CA LEU A 101 0.33 -9.47 -8.38
C LEU A 101 -0.63 -10.43 -9.09
N ILE A 102 -0.22 -11.01 -10.22
CA ILE A 102 -1.01 -11.99 -10.99
C ILE A 102 -1.33 -13.21 -10.11
N TYR A 103 -0.35 -13.69 -9.34
CA TYR A 103 -0.55 -14.78 -8.41
C TYR A 103 -1.64 -14.45 -7.39
N LEU A 104 -1.49 -13.33 -6.67
CA LEU A 104 -2.42 -12.91 -5.62
C LEU A 104 -3.83 -12.62 -6.14
N SER A 105 -3.96 -12.14 -7.37
CA SER A 105 -5.27 -11.81 -7.94
C SER A 105 -6.00 -13.01 -8.54
N SER A 106 -5.27 -13.97 -9.12
CA SER A 106 -5.87 -14.93 -10.05
C SER A 106 -5.34 -16.37 -9.95
N LEU A 107 -4.21 -16.62 -9.28
CA LEU A 107 -3.56 -17.95 -9.27
C LEU A 107 -3.32 -18.54 -7.87
N THR A 108 -3.87 -17.94 -6.81
CA THR A 108 -3.69 -18.43 -5.43
C THR A 108 -4.13 -19.88 -5.25
N GLU A 109 -5.12 -20.36 -6.00
CA GLU A 109 -5.62 -21.75 -5.92
C GLU A 109 -4.88 -22.72 -6.86
N LYS A 110 -3.87 -22.25 -7.61
CA LYS A 110 -3.19 -23.02 -8.67
C LYS A 110 -1.74 -23.37 -8.36
N HIS A 111 -1.19 -22.94 -7.23
CA HIS A 111 0.22 -23.16 -6.87
C HIS A 111 0.62 -24.64 -6.73
N ASP A 112 -0.35 -25.52 -6.47
CA ASP A 112 -0.14 -26.98 -6.39
C ASP A 112 -0.10 -27.66 -7.79
N GLU A 113 -0.34 -26.93 -8.89
CA GLU A 113 -0.22 -27.47 -10.24
C GLU A 113 1.25 -27.84 -10.56
N GLU A 114 1.45 -28.90 -11.35
CA GLU A 114 2.79 -29.34 -11.74
C GLU A 114 3.55 -28.23 -12.49
N ASN A 115 4.80 -27.99 -12.06
CA ASN A 115 5.70 -26.95 -12.59
C ASN A 115 5.06 -25.55 -12.64
N PHE A 116 4.22 -25.22 -11.64
CA PHE A 116 3.49 -23.95 -11.59
C PHE A 116 4.41 -22.73 -11.79
N TYR A 117 5.51 -22.66 -11.05
CA TYR A 117 6.40 -21.51 -11.05
C TYR A 117 7.16 -21.36 -12.37
N GLU A 118 7.63 -22.48 -12.93
CA GLU A 118 8.33 -22.51 -14.21
C GLU A 118 7.38 -22.13 -15.36
N ARG A 119 6.15 -22.65 -15.35
CA ARG A 119 5.11 -22.27 -16.33
C ARG A 119 4.75 -20.79 -16.20
N LEU A 120 4.73 -20.25 -14.98
CA LEU A 120 4.47 -18.83 -14.77
C LEU A 120 5.62 -17.98 -15.31
N ALA A 121 6.87 -18.35 -15.04
CA ALA A 121 8.04 -17.67 -15.61
C ALA A 121 8.07 -17.76 -17.15
N GLU A 122 7.71 -18.90 -17.72
CA GLU A 122 7.61 -19.09 -19.17
C GLU A 122 6.64 -18.10 -19.80
N CYS A 123 5.51 -17.79 -19.15
CA CYS A 123 4.55 -16.79 -19.65
C CYS A 123 5.17 -15.40 -19.85
N PHE A 124 6.17 -15.03 -19.04
CA PHE A 124 6.92 -13.76 -19.17
C PHE A 124 7.96 -13.84 -20.28
N LEU A 125 8.66 -14.97 -20.39
CA LEU A 125 9.69 -15.19 -21.41
C LEU A 125 9.10 -15.27 -22.83
N THR A 126 7.84 -15.67 -22.96
CA THR A 126 7.14 -15.81 -24.25
C THR A 126 6.30 -14.60 -24.65
N VAL A 127 6.40 -13.47 -23.94
CA VAL A 127 5.70 -12.23 -24.35
C VAL A 127 6.20 -11.79 -25.72
N SER A 128 5.27 -11.51 -26.63
CA SER A 128 5.58 -11.14 -28.01
C SER A 128 4.53 -10.18 -28.58
N GLU A 129 4.71 -9.75 -29.84
CA GLU A 129 3.71 -8.92 -30.53
C GLU A 129 2.38 -9.67 -30.76
N GLU A 130 2.40 -11.01 -30.77
CA GLU A 130 1.23 -11.85 -31.03
C GLU A 130 0.47 -12.22 -29.75
N ALA A 131 1.16 -12.26 -28.60
CA ALA A 131 0.56 -12.63 -27.32
C ALA A 131 1.16 -11.80 -26.17
N ASP A 132 0.29 -11.02 -25.52
CA ASP A 132 0.63 -10.28 -24.31
C ASP A 132 0.73 -11.21 -23.08
N LEU A 133 1.33 -10.70 -22.01
CA LEU A 133 1.53 -11.44 -20.77
C LEU A 133 0.25 -12.05 -20.20
N LEU A 134 -0.83 -11.28 -20.10
CA LEU A 134 -2.09 -11.77 -19.52
C LEU A 134 -2.75 -12.81 -20.42
N THR A 135 -2.56 -12.71 -21.74
CA THR A 135 -2.96 -13.73 -22.71
C THR A 135 -2.15 -15.02 -22.54
N ASN A 136 -0.83 -14.94 -22.34
CA ASN A 136 -0.01 -16.11 -22.03
C ASN A 136 -0.47 -16.79 -20.73
N VAL A 137 -0.68 -16.01 -19.66
CA VAL A 137 -1.16 -16.52 -18.36
C VAL A 137 -2.55 -17.16 -18.49
N SER A 138 -3.48 -16.51 -19.19
CA SER A 138 -4.82 -17.06 -19.46
C SER A 138 -4.74 -18.43 -20.15
N SER A 139 -3.91 -18.54 -21.18
CA SER A 139 -3.71 -19.78 -21.92
C SER A 139 -3.07 -20.86 -21.05
N ALA A 140 -2.02 -20.51 -20.30
CA ALA A 140 -1.28 -21.46 -19.49
C ALA A 140 -2.11 -22.01 -18.32
N PHE A 141 -2.88 -21.16 -17.62
CA PHE A 141 -3.52 -21.52 -16.36
C PHE A 141 -5.05 -21.63 -16.45
N GLY A 142 -5.65 -21.32 -17.60
CA GLY A 142 -7.10 -21.39 -17.80
C GLY A 142 -7.86 -20.37 -16.96
N VAL A 143 -7.28 -19.17 -16.77
CA VAL A 143 -7.91 -18.05 -16.06
C VAL A 143 -8.33 -16.97 -17.06
N ASP A 144 -9.46 -16.32 -16.81
CA ASP A 144 -9.97 -15.26 -17.68
C ASP A 144 -9.73 -13.89 -17.06
N PHE A 145 -9.03 -13.02 -17.78
CA PHE A 145 -8.91 -11.60 -17.43
C PHE A 145 -9.90 -10.78 -18.25
N THR A 146 -10.80 -10.06 -17.58
CA THR A 146 -11.71 -9.13 -18.24
C THR A 146 -10.95 -7.93 -18.79
N GLU A 147 -11.59 -7.16 -19.68
CA GLU A 147 -11.02 -5.90 -20.17
C GLU A 147 -10.72 -4.91 -19.04
N ALA A 148 -11.55 -4.92 -17.98
CA ALA A 148 -11.32 -4.09 -16.81
C ALA A 148 -10.07 -4.54 -16.02
N ASP A 149 -9.88 -5.85 -15.84
CA ASP A 149 -8.69 -6.39 -15.18
C ASP A 149 -7.42 -6.05 -15.96
N ARG A 150 -7.49 -6.18 -17.29
CA ARG A 150 -6.40 -5.83 -18.20
C ARG A 150 -6.07 -4.34 -18.14
N GLN A 151 -7.09 -3.49 -18.16
CA GLN A 151 -6.90 -2.04 -18.03
C GLN A 151 -6.29 -1.70 -16.66
N GLN A 152 -6.79 -2.28 -15.57
CA GLN A 152 -6.27 -2.03 -14.23
C GLN A 152 -4.81 -2.48 -14.09
N PHE A 153 -4.47 -3.65 -14.63
CA PHE A 153 -3.10 -4.15 -14.66
C PHE A 153 -2.19 -3.21 -15.44
N ASN A 154 -2.64 -2.73 -16.61
CA ASN A 154 -1.91 -1.76 -17.42
C ASN A 154 -1.85 -0.38 -16.77
N ASP A 155 -2.83 0.06 -15.99
CA ASP A 155 -2.73 1.33 -15.25
C ASP A 155 -1.72 1.23 -14.11
N TYR A 156 -1.60 0.06 -13.49
CA TYR A 156 -0.68 -0.19 -12.38
C TYR A 156 0.78 -0.35 -12.86
N PHE A 157 1.00 -0.94 -14.04
CA PHE A 157 2.35 -1.24 -14.56
C PHE A 157 2.73 -0.52 -15.86
N GLY A 158 1.76 0.00 -16.62
CA GLY A 158 1.94 0.59 -17.96
C GLY A 158 2.40 2.05 -17.97
N GLY A 159 3.07 2.48 -16.90
CA GLY A 159 3.80 3.75 -16.84
C GLY A 159 5.28 3.54 -17.09
N GLY A 160 5.64 3.03 -18.27
CA GLY A 160 7.03 2.99 -18.77
C GLY A 160 7.42 4.30 -19.44
#